data_AF-A0A9E4V3Y6-F1
#
_entry.id   AF-A0A9E4V3Y6-F1
#
_cell.length_a   1.000
_cell.length_b   1.000
_cell.length_c   1.000
_cell.angle_alpha   90.00
_cell.angle_beta   90.00
_cell.angle_gamma   90.00
#
_symmetry.space_group_name_H-M   'P 1'
#
loop_
_entity.id
_entity.type
_entity.pdbx_description
1 polymer ?
#
loop_
_entity_poly.entity_id
_entity_poly.type
_entity_poly.pdbx_seq_one_letter_code
_entity_poly.pdbx_strand_id
1 'polypeptide(L)'
;MEDLTGKQLGRYQVISPVGEGGMAAVYKAYQPGMDRYVALKILPQQYARDAEFTGRFEQEAKVIAKLQHPHILPVHDYGEADDYTYIVMPLVETGTLADLLLGEKPMPLQRIRIIISQLGDALDYAHSQGLIHRDVKPSNVLIDKRGNCLLTDFGIAKMVGGTKHFTQTGGIVGTPHYMSPEQGGGDPLTRQSDIYSLGVLLYEMVTGRVPFDAETPMAVVIKHMTDPPPPPSKLNPDTSPALESVILKAMAKRPEDRYESAAAMVRAVRLAIPESEFIREPSQVGTVPTEDLARAEAAARESATDRPSQSTTARRVAPWLLGAGALVVLGTCAVGIFVIAGLASRASSAAATEQALPTAPALITTAPLAIAPPPATASPQLSSSPTPGGDPPAGSRIMTALRESSPADLPSARWPQTIADNFDSNVNQWNPFSELADEFGSRSFTFRNGKYYWEVMPADNLSVHDTPEMNPISDFSVSVDAQQLRGSQEADFGIVFRETAADTFYNFNIDSRQNYWFRMNNGGEWTTLIELTPSAAIRPNAFNRLTVTAIDGRFYFFINDQYVDQIEENTLRRGRIGMVVNLYEPGVPAEWE
;
A
#
# COMPACT_ATOMS: atom_id res chain seq x y z
N MET A 1 2.81 -30.86 -19.78
CA MET A 1 3.99 -31.42 -19.08
C MET A 1 3.89 -32.95 -19.04
N GLU A 2 4.97 -33.70 -18.87
CA GLU A 2 4.88 -35.14 -18.54
C GLU A 2 4.26 -35.29 -17.13
N ASP A 3 3.33 -36.23 -16.93
CA ASP A 3 2.71 -36.45 -15.62
C ASP A 3 3.71 -37.13 -14.67
N LEU A 4 4.08 -36.43 -13.61
CA LEU A 4 5.05 -36.89 -12.61
C LEU A 4 4.41 -37.70 -11.48
N THR A 5 3.09 -37.95 -11.54
CA THR A 5 2.36 -38.70 -10.52
C THR A 5 2.95 -40.10 -10.32
N GLY A 6 3.23 -40.45 -9.05
CA GLY A 6 3.85 -41.71 -8.67
C GLY A 6 5.38 -41.73 -8.77
N LYS A 7 6.01 -40.70 -9.35
CA LYS A 7 7.47 -40.58 -9.42
C LYS A 7 8.05 -40.16 -8.06
N GLN A 8 9.25 -40.66 -7.76
CA GLN A 8 10.05 -40.22 -6.64
C GLN A 8 11.01 -39.12 -7.12
N LEU A 9 10.88 -37.89 -6.63
CA LEU A 9 11.81 -36.80 -6.89
C LEU A 9 12.64 -36.53 -5.64
N GLY A 10 13.89 -37.01 -5.65
CA GLY A 10 14.74 -37.01 -4.47
C GLY A 10 14.06 -37.74 -3.30
N ARG A 11 13.77 -37.02 -2.22
CA ARG A 11 13.10 -37.57 -1.02
C ARG A 11 11.57 -37.41 -1.02
N TYR A 12 10.97 -36.97 -2.11
CA TYR A 12 9.55 -36.67 -2.21
C TYR A 12 8.85 -37.63 -3.17
N GLN A 13 7.77 -38.25 -2.72
CA GLN A 13 6.91 -39.07 -3.56
C GLN A 13 5.80 -38.20 -4.15
N VAL A 14 5.78 -38.00 -5.46
CA VAL A 14 4.75 -37.19 -6.13
C VAL A 14 3.42 -37.93 -6.14
N ILE A 15 2.36 -37.28 -5.66
CA ILE A 15 1.05 -37.90 -5.43
C ILE A 15 0.01 -37.48 -6.46
N SER A 16 -0.08 -36.17 -6.75
CA SER A 16 -1.07 -35.64 -7.70
C SER A 16 -0.71 -34.22 -8.12
N PRO A 17 -1.12 -33.77 -9.32
CA PRO A 17 -1.05 -32.36 -9.67
C PRO A 17 -1.97 -31.52 -8.77
N VAL A 18 -1.56 -30.29 -8.48
CA VAL A 18 -2.34 -29.28 -7.75
C VAL A 18 -2.72 -28.13 -8.69
N GLY A 19 -1.80 -27.72 -9.56
CA GLY A 19 -2.06 -26.70 -10.58
C GLY A 19 -0.93 -26.62 -11.60
N GLU A 20 -1.24 -26.13 -12.80
CA GLU A 20 -0.27 -25.90 -13.87
C GLU A 20 -0.27 -24.40 -14.23
N GLY A 21 0.87 -23.74 -14.08
CA GLY A 21 1.09 -22.36 -14.49
C GLY A 21 1.99 -22.26 -15.72
N GLY A 22 2.04 -21.10 -16.37
CA GLY A 22 2.83 -20.91 -17.60
C GLY A 22 4.34 -21.11 -17.47
N MET A 23 4.89 -21.10 -16.26
CA MET A 23 6.33 -21.26 -15.98
C MET A 23 6.66 -22.46 -15.08
N ALA A 24 5.70 -23.03 -14.35
CA ALA A 24 5.93 -24.12 -13.40
C ALA A 24 4.66 -24.94 -13.17
N ALA A 25 4.82 -26.22 -12.84
CA ALA A 25 3.72 -27.07 -12.36
C ALA A 25 3.87 -27.32 -10.86
N VAL A 26 2.76 -27.32 -10.14
CA VAL A 26 2.72 -27.58 -8.70
C VAL A 26 2.09 -28.95 -8.46
N TYR A 27 2.81 -29.79 -7.73
CA TYR A 27 2.36 -31.13 -7.35
C TYR A 27 2.26 -31.27 -5.83
N LYS A 28 1.27 -32.04 -5.38
CA LYS A 28 1.23 -32.57 -4.02
C LYS A 28 2.23 -33.72 -3.95
N ALA A 29 3.11 -33.70 -2.96
CA ALA A 29 4.04 -34.78 -2.71
C ALA A 29 4.05 -35.18 -1.23
N TYR A 30 4.37 -36.43 -0.95
CA TYR A 30 4.59 -36.94 0.39
C TYR A 30 6.09 -36.97 0.68
N GLN A 31 6.48 -36.53 1.88
CA GLN A 31 7.85 -36.55 2.37
C GLN A 31 7.97 -37.60 3.49
N PRO A 32 8.40 -38.85 3.19
CA PRO A 32 8.38 -39.95 4.16
C PRO A 32 9.19 -39.68 5.42
N GLY A 33 10.37 -39.05 5.29
CA GLY A 33 11.25 -38.78 6.42
C GLY A 33 10.71 -37.78 7.46
N MET A 34 9.64 -37.04 7.12
CA MET A 34 8.95 -36.11 8.04
C MET A 34 7.46 -36.45 8.21
N ASP A 35 7.00 -37.55 7.61
CA ASP A 35 5.59 -37.97 7.59
C ASP A 35 4.59 -36.83 7.30
N ARG A 36 4.83 -36.08 6.21
CA ARG A 36 4.00 -34.91 5.86
C ARG A 36 3.80 -34.77 4.36
N TYR A 37 2.72 -34.11 3.98
CA TYR A 37 2.50 -33.64 2.61
C TYR A 37 3.07 -32.24 2.39
N VAL A 38 3.63 -32.02 1.20
CA VAL A 38 4.22 -30.76 0.75
C VAL A 38 3.75 -30.44 -0.66
N ALA A 39 3.89 -29.18 -1.07
CA ALA A 39 3.77 -28.78 -2.46
C ALA A 39 5.17 -28.72 -3.09
N LEU A 40 5.32 -29.29 -4.29
CA LEU A 40 6.50 -29.19 -5.14
C LEU A 40 6.18 -28.32 -6.33
N LYS A 41 6.77 -27.12 -6.40
CA LYS A 41 6.77 -26.29 -7.60
C LYS A 41 7.93 -26.74 -8.48
N ILE A 42 7.63 -27.34 -9.62
CA ILE A 42 8.59 -28.00 -10.51
C ILE A 42 8.74 -27.18 -11.79
N LEU A 43 10.00 -26.89 -12.15
CA LEU A 43 10.34 -26.24 -13.40
C LEU A 43 10.22 -27.26 -14.56
N PRO A 44 9.47 -26.97 -15.63
CA PRO A 44 9.36 -27.85 -16.79
C PRO A 44 10.73 -28.09 -17.43
N GLN A 45 10.98 -29.31 -17.90
CA GLN A 45 12.28 -29.71 -18.48
C GLN A 45 12.75 -28.81 -19.64
N GLN A 46 11.81 -28.25 -20.41
CA GLN A 46 12.13 -27.32 -21.50
C GLN A 46 12.86 -26.06 -21.02
N TYR A 47 12.62 -25.65 -19.77
CA TYR A 47 13.32 -24.53 -19.13
C TYR A 47 14.47 -24.99 -18.23
N ALA A 48 14.44 -26.23 -17.73
CA ALA A 48 15.50 -26.78 -16.88
C ALA A 48 16.87 -26.86 -17.57
N ARG A 49 16.90 -26.96 -18.91
CA ARG A 49 18.13 -26.95 -19.73
C ARG A 49 18.69 -25.56 -19.99
N ASP A 50 17.92 -24.52 -19.70
CA ASP A 50 18.38 -23.14 -19.79
C ASP A 50 18.95 -22.72 -18.44
N ALA A 51 20.28 -22.65 -18.36
CA ALA A 51 21.00 -22.29 -17.15
C ALA A 51 20.57 -20.93 -16.58
N GLU A 52 20.05 -20.04 -17.43
CA GLU A 52 19.52 -18.75 -17.02
C GLU A 52 18.20 -18.90 -16.26
N PHE A 53 17.27 -19.73 -16.75
CA PHE A 53 16.01 -20.02 -16.06
C PHE A 53 16.23 -20.79 -14.76
N THR A 54 17.08 -21.82 -14.77
CA THR A 54 17.37 -22.62 -13.58
C THR A 54 18.05 -21.78 -12.49
N GLY A 55 19.05 -20.98 -12.84
CA GLY A 55 19.70 -20.07 -11.89
C GLY A 55 18.76 -19.01 -11.31
N ARG A 56 17.79 -18.51 -12.09
CA ARG A 56 16.76 -17.58 -11.60
C ARG A 56 15.75 -18.26 -10.67
N PHE A 57 15.35 -19.48 -10.99
CA PHE A 57 14.44 -20.27 -10.16
C PHE A 57 15.08 -20.62 -8.81
N GLU A 58 16.36 -20.95 -8.81
CA GLU A 58 17.16 -21.11 -7.59
C GLU A 58 17.26 -19.80 -6.79
N GLN A 59 17.51 -18.67 -7.47
CA GLN A 59 17.58 -17.36 -6.83
C GLN A 59 16.23 -16.95 -6.20
N GLU A 60 15.11 -17.24 -6.87
CA GLU A 60 13.76 -17.04 -6.32
C GLU A 60 13.58 -17.82 -5.02
N ALA A 61 13.94 -19.11 -5.02
CA ALA A 61 13.89 -19.95 -3.83
C ALA A 61 14.76 -19.39 -2.69
N LYS A 62 16.00 -18.98 -2.98
CA LYS A 62 16.96 -18.43 -1.99
C LYS A 62 16.49 -17.11 -1.38
N VAL A 63 15.87 -16.25 -2.17
CA VAL A 63 15.36 -14.96 -1.70
C VAL A 63 14.13 -15.17 -0.82
N ILE A 64 13.16 -15.99 -1.27
CA ILE A 64 11.94 -16.25 -0.49
C ILE A 64 12.27 -17.01 0.81
N ALA A 65 13.24 -17.93 0.79
CA ALA A 65 13.67 -18.67 1.98
C ALA A 65 14.23 -17.78 3.10
N LYS A 66 14.65 -16.54 2.79
CA LYS A 66 15.12 -15.56 3.79
C LYS A 66 13.96 -14.77 4.43
N LEU A 67 12.78 -14.79 3.83
CA LEU A 67 11.62 -14.06 4.32
C LEU A 67 10.95 -14.84 5.45
N GLN A 68 10.70 -14.16 6.57
CA GLN A 68 9.97 -14.71 7.70
C GLN A 68 8.82 -13.77 8.05
N HIS A 69 7.64 -14.10 7.56
CA HIS A 69 6.44 -13.29 7.78
C HIS A 69 5.20 -14.20 7.83
N PRO A 70 4.24 -13.96 8.74
CA PRO A 70 3.05 -14.81 8.88
C PRO A 70 2.15 -14.87 7.64
N HIS A 71 2.26 -13.89 6.74
CA HIS A 71 1.47 -13.78 5.51
C HIS A 71 2.29 -13.96 4.22
N ILE A 72 3.49 -14.53 4.31
CA ILE A 72 4.30 -14.96 3.16
C ILE A 72 4.46 -16.48 3.25
N LEU A 73 4.20 -17.20 2.15
CA LEU A 73 4.38 -18.64 2.11
C LEU A 73 5.88 -18.98 2.21
N PRO A 74 6.32 -19.70 3.26
CA PRO A 74 7.73 -20.02 3.41
C PRO A 74 8.17 -21.09 2.41
N VAL A 75 9.43 -21.04 2.02
CA VAL A 75 10.09 -22.12 1.29
C VAL A 75 10.75 -23.05 2.30
N HIS A 76 10.44 -24.35 2.21
CA HIS A 76 11.06 -25.38 3.05
C HIS A 76 12.42 -25.82 2.53
N ASP A 77 12.53 -25.98 1.20
CA ASP A 77 13.73 -26.54 0.57
C ASP A 77 13.77 -26.25 -0.94
N TYR A 78 14.94 -26.42 -1.53
CA TYR A 78 15.19 -26.40 -2.97
C TYR A 78 15.98 -27.65 -3.36
N GLY A 79 15.65 -28.27 -4.49
CA GLY A 79 16.37 -29.46 -4.93
C GLY A 79 16.36 -29.68 -6.44
N GLU A 80 17.27 -30.54 -6.85
CA GLU A 80 17.39 -31.04 -8.22
C GLU A 80 17.42 -32.57 -8.19
N ALA A 81 16.57 -33.22 -8.99
CA ALA A 81 16.53 -34.68 -9.11
C ALA A 81 15.96 -35.10 -10.48
N ASP A 82 16.55 -36.12 -11.10
CA ASP A 82 16.09 -36.71 -12.36
C ASP A 82 15.84 -35.68 -13.49
N ASP A 83 16.73 -34.70 -13.62
CA ASP A 83 16.64 -33.55 -14.55
C ASP A 83 15.49 -32.56 -14.27
N TYR A 84 14.90 -32.61 -13.08
CA TYR A 84 13.91 -31.63 -12.60
C TYR A 84 14.47 -30.78 -11.47
N THR A 85 14.25 -29.49 -11.59
CA THR A 85 14.47 -28.51 -10.52
C THR A 85 13.15 -28.23 -9.82
N TYR A 86 13.14 -28.23 -8.49
CA TYR A 86 11.92 -28.01 -7.72
C TYR A 86 12.14 -27.20 -6.43
N ILE A 87 11.09 -26.49 -6.04
CA ILE A 87 10.96 -25.78 -4.76
C ILE A 87 9.93 -26.51 -3.91
N VAL A 88 10.27 -26.74 -2.64
CA VAL A 88 9.42 -27.41 -1.66
C VAL A 88 8.80 -26.36 -0.75
N MET A 89 7.49 -26.38 -0.59
CA MET A 89 6.74 -25.43 0.23
C MET A 89 5.59 -26.13 0.98
N PRO A 90 5.01 -25.50 2.02
CA PRO A 90 3.80 -26.02 2.66
C PRO A 90 2.69 -26.27 1.64
N LEU A 91 1.97 -27.38 1.79
CA LEU A 91 0.77 -27.64 1.02
C LEU A 91 -0.42 -26.88 1.64
N VAL A 92 -1.04 -25.98 0.89
CA VAL A 92 -2.28 -25.29 1.26
C VAL A 92 -3.41 -25.83 0.39
N GLU A 93 -4.34 -26.57 0.99
CA GLU A 93 -5.41 -27.28 0.27
C GLU A 93 -6.73 -26.48 0.16
N THR A 94 -6.79 -25.31 0.80
CA THR A 94 -8.01 -24.50 0.94
C THR A 94 -8.28 -23.55 -0.21
N GLY A 95 -7.40 -23.51 -1.21
CA GLY A 95 -7.55 -22.71 -2.43
C GLY A 95 -6.93 -21.31 -2.32
N THR A 96 -7.31 -20.47 -3.27
CA THR A 96 -6.77 -19.13 -3.52
C THR A 96 -7.82 -18.05 -3.34
N LEU A 97 -7.41 -16.79 -3.28
CA LEU A 97 -8.32 -15.66 -3.33
C LEU A 97 -9.09 -15.60 -4.67
N ALA A 98 -8.50 -16.11 -5.76
CA ALA A 98 -9.20 -16.21 -7.04
C ALA A 98 -10.45 -17.10 -6.91
N ASP A 99 -10.35 -18.20 -6.17
CA ASP A 99 -11.48 -19.11 -5.92
C ASP A 99 -12.59 -18.42 -5.10
N LEU A 100 -12.22 -17.53 -4.17
CA LEU A 100 -13.18 -16.75 -3.39
C LEU A 100 -13.87 -15.63 -4.19
N LEU A 101 -13.22 -15.15 -5.26
CA LEU A 101 -13.76 -14.10 -6.13
C LEU A 101 -14.60 -14.68 -7.29
N LEU A 102 -14.70 -16.00 -7.40
CA LEU A 102 -15.59 -16.64 -8.37
C LEU A 102 -17.04 -16.20 -8.17
N GLY A 103 -17.70 -15.81 -9.27
CA GLY A 103 -19.10 -15.41 -9.29
C GLY A 103 -19.35 -13.91 -9.33
N GLU A 104 -18.31 -13.08 -9.47
CA GLU A 104 -18.39 -11.63 -9.71
C GLU A 104 -19.21 -10.86 -8.67
N LYS A 105 -19.08 -11.20 -7.39
CA LYS A 105 -19.79 -10.54 -6.29
C LYS A 105 -18.84 -9.71 -5.43
N PRO A 106 -19.27 -8.51 -4.98
CA PRO A 106 -18.57 -7.77 -3.94
C PRO A 106 -18.34 -8.63 -2.69
N MET A 107 -17.14 -8.53 -2.14
CA MET A 107 -16.78 -9.18 -0.88
C MET A 107 -17.20 -8.31 0.31
N PRO A 108 -17.60 -8.89 1.46
CA PRO A 108 -17.93 -8.11 2.65
C PRO A 108 -16.76 -7.22 3.10
N LEU A 109 -17.03 -5.95 3.41
CA LEU A 109 -16.00 -4.95 3.74
C LEU A 109 -15.06 -5.38 4.89
N GLN A 110 -15.59 -6.10 5.89
CA GLN A 110 -14.78 -6.64 6.99
C GLN A 110 -13.73 -7.62 6.48
N ARG A 111 -14.12 -8.50 5.55
CA ARG A 111 -13.24 -9.49 4.95
C ARG A 111 -12.19 -8.81 4.05
N ILE A 112 -12.60 -7.81 3.28
CA ILE A 112 -11.71 -6.96 2.47
C ILE A 112 -10.63 -6.32 3.35
N ARG A 113 -11.04 -5.67 4.45
CA ARG A 113 -10.12 -5.01 5.39
C ARG A 113 -9.09 -5.98 5.96
N ILE A 114 -9.50 -7.20 6.32
CA ILE A 114 -8.59 -8.25 6.82
C ILE A 114 -7.60 -8.67 5.73
N ILE A 115 -8.08 -9.00 4.53
CA ILE A 115 -7.24 -9.49 3.43
C ILE A 115 -6.23 -8.41 3.02
N ILE A 116 -6.66 -7.17 2.79
CA ILE A 116 -5.75 -6.08 2.42
C ILE A 116 -4.74 -5.80 3.52
N SER A 117 -5.15 -5.85 4.79
CA SER A 117 -4.21 -5.68 5.90
C SER A 117 -3.10 -6.75 5.84
N GLN A 118 -3.48 -8.02 5.73
CA GLN A 118 -2.51 -9.13 5.71
C GLN A 118 -1.58 -9.07 4.48
N LEU A 119 -2.13 -8.75 3.30
CA LEU A 119 -1.35 -8.62 2.08
C LEU A 119 -0.44 -7.39 2.10
N GLY A 120 -0.94 -6.26 2.59
CA GLY A 120 -0.15 -5.04 2.69
C GLY A 120 0.98 -5.17 3.71
N ASP A 121 0.74 -5.81 4.86
CA ASP A 121 1.78 -6.10 5.85
C ASP A 121 2.86 -7.02 5.24
N ALA A 122 2.48 -8.05 4.46
CA ALA A 122 3.41 -8.92 3.75
C ALA A 122 4.25 -8.18 2.69
N LEU A 123 3.61 -7.31 1.90
CA LEU A 123 4.28 -6.52 0.86
C LEU A 123 5.23 -5.49 1.48
N ASP A 124 4.81 -4.79 2.53
CA ASP A 124 5.64 -3.80 3.22
C ASP A 124 6.88 -4.46 3.83
N TYR A 125 6.71 -5.64 4.46
CA TYR A 125 7.83 -6.45 4.93
C TYR A 125 8.78 -6.83 3.79
N ALA A 126 8.28 -7.35 2.67
CA ALA A 126 9.13 -7.69 1.52
C ALA A 126 9.87 -6.47 0.95
N HIS A 127 9.18 -5.32 0.85
CA HIS A 127 9.76 -4.06 0.38
C HIS A 127 10.88 -3.58 1.31
N SER A 128 10.73 -3.75 2.63
CA SER A 128 11.79 -3.44 3.62
C SER A 128 13.05 -4.29 3.43
N GLN A 129 12.90 -5.50 2.87
CA GLN A 129 14.00 -6.40 2.51
C GLN A 129 14.54 -6.14 1.10
N GLY A 130 14.11 -5.05 0.44
CA GLY A 130 14.50 -4.69 -0.92
C GLY A 130 13.89 -5.57 -2.01
N LEU A 131 12.82 -6.31 -1.70
CA LEU A 131 12.18 -7.23 -2.62
C LEU A 131 10.82 -6.72 -3.08
N ILE A 132 10.61 -6.66 -4.39
CA ILE A 132 9.33 -6.31 -5.03
C ILE A 132 8.68 -7.60 -5.53
N HIS A 133 7.37 -7.77 -5.29
CA HIS A 133 6.62 -8.98 -5.64
C HIS A 133 6.39 -9.11 -7.16
N ARG A 134 6.01 -8.02 -7.83
CA ARG A 134 5.80 -7.88 -9.30
C ARG A 134 4.63 -8.66 -9.91
N ASP A 135 4.01 -9.57 -9.18
CA ASP A 135 2.87 -10.36 -9.69
C ASP A 135 1.74 -10.49 -8.66
N VAL A 136 1.37 -9.39 -7.99
CA VAL A 136 0.27 -9.41 -7.02
C VAL A 136 -1.05 -9.62 -7.77
N LYS A 137 -1.73 -10.74 -7.51
CA LYS A 137 -3.02 -11.12 -8.11
C LYS A 137 -3.71 -12.19 -7.24
N PRO A 138 -5.03 -12.39 -7.38
CA PRO A 138 -5.77 -13.32 -6.53
C PRO A 138 -5.27 -14.78 -6.54
N SER A 139 -4.74 -15.28 -7.67
CA SER A 139 -4.20 -16.65 -7.76
C SER A 139 -2.85 -16.83 -7.06
N ASN A 140 -2.16 -15.75 -6.71
CA ASN A 140 -0.92 -15.76 -5.91
C ASN A 140 -1.19 -15.50 -4.42
N VAL A 141 -2.46 -15.47 -4.00
CA VAL A 141 -2.86 -15.31 -2.62
C VAL A 141 -3.56 -16.60 -2.18
N LEU A 142 -2.85 -17.44 -1.42
CA LEU A 142 -3.42 -18.66 -0.85
C LEU A 142 -4.21 -18.33 0.40
N ILE A 143 -5.30 -19.05 0.65
CA ILE A 143 -6.10 -18.91 1.86
C ILE A 143 -5.83 -20.13 2.75
N ASP A 144 -5.47 -19.94 4.01
CA ASP A 144 -5.25 -21.04 4.96
C ASP A 144 -6.57 -21.54 5.57
N LYS A 145 -6.50 -22.63 6.37
CA LYS A 145 -7.67 -23.21 7.06
C LYS A 145 -8.34 -22.28 8.09
N ARG A 146 -7.63 -21.24 8.54
CA ARG A 146 -8.14 -20.21 9.46
C ARG A 146 -8.68 -19.00 8.71
N GLY A 147 -8.61 -19.01 7.38
CA GLY A 147 -9.02 -17.91 6.53
C GLY A 147 -8.01 -16.78 6.41
N ASN A 148 -6.74 -16.97 6.79
CA ASN A 148 -5.68 -15.97 6.57
C ASN A 148 -5.09 -16.09 5.17
N CYS A 149 -4.52 -15.00 4.70
CA CYS A 149 -3.81 -14.93 3.42
C CYS A 149 -2.34 -15.31 3.58
N LEU A 150 -1.84 -16.03 2.59
CA LEU A 150 -0.43 -16.34 2.38
C LEU A 150 -0.04 -15.93 0.96
N LEU A 151 0.81 -14.91 0.84
CA LEU A 151 1.33 -14.44 -0.44
C LEU A 151 2.41 -15.42 -0.95
N THR A 152 2.29 -15.83 -2.21
CA THR A 152 3.22 -16.76 -2.88
C THR A 152 3.67 -16.22 -4.24
N ASP A 153 4.67 -16.85 -4.85
CA ASP A 153 5.11 -16.59 -6.22
C ASP A 153 5.59 -15.15 -6.48
N PHE A 154 6.60 -14.72 -5.71
CA PHE A 154 7.35 -13.51 -6.01
C PHE A 154 7.93 -13.64 -7.42
N GLY A 155 7.52 -12.77 -8.34
CA GLY A 155 7.78 -12.83 -9.79
C GLY A 155 9.24 -12.60 -10.20
N ILE A 156 10.19 -13.15 -9.45
CA ILE A 156 11.63 -13.04 -9.64
C ILE A 156 12.04 -13.73 -10.95
N ALA A 157 11.43 -14.87 -11.30
CA ALA A 157 11.63 -15.51 -12.60
C ALA A 157 11.26 -14.64 -13.83
N LYS A 158 10.41 -13.60 -13.67
CA LYS A 158 9.94 -12.73 -14.78
C LYS A 158 10.91 -11.61 -15.16
N MET A 159 12.02 -11.43 -14.44
CA MET A 159 12.88 -10.23 -14.56
C MET A 159 13.77 -10.13 -15.80
N VAL A 160 14.15 -11.22 -16.46
CA VAL A 160 15.32 -11.17 -17.35
C VAL A 160 15.08 -11.79 -18.74
N GLY A 161 13.82 -11.99 -19.16
CA GLY A 161 13.51 -12.16 -20.60
C GLY A 161 13.49 -10.84 -21.38
N GLY A 162 13.84 -9.73 -20.72
CA GLY A 162 13.67 -8.37 -21.22
C GLY A 162 12.19 -7.98 -21.27
N THR A 163 11.93 -6.68 -21.41
CA THR A 163 10.60 -6.12 -21.74
C THR A 163 10.04 -6.59 -23.08
N LYS A 164 10.70 -7.55 -23.75
CA LYS A 164 10.21 -8.31 -24.90
C LYS A 164 9.47 -9.59 -24.48
N HIS A 165 8.66 -9.52 -23.42
CA HIS A 165 7.73 -10.60 -23.05
C HIS A 165 6.42 -10.57 -23.87
N PHE A 166 6.41 -9.88 -25.00
CA PHE A 166 5.61 -10.26 -26.16
C PHE A 166 6.30 -11.44 -26.82
N THR A 167 5.82 -12.66 -26.58
CA THR A 167 6.29 -13.79 -27.39
C THR A 167 6.11 -13.44 -28.88
N GLN A 168 7.04 -13.86 -29.76
CA GLN A 168 6.93 -13.68 -31.22
C GLN A 168 5.64 -14.30 -31.81
N THR A 169 4.90 -15.07 -31.00
CA THR A 169 3.60 -15.69 -31.26
C THR A 169 2.40 -14.97 -30.61
N GLY A 170 2.58 -13.80 -30.01
CA GLY A 170 1.48 -12.95 -29.52
C GLY A 170 0.86 -13.35 -28.17
N GLY A 171 1.44 -14.30 -27.44
CA GLY A 171 1.02 -14.66 -26.09
C GLY A 171 1.66 -13.77 -25.03
N ILE A 172 0.84 -13.08 -24.23
CA ILE A 172 1.27 -12.44 -22.98
C ILE A 172 1.51 -13.55 -21.95
N VAL A 173 2.71 -13.60 -21.37
CA VAL A 173 3.00 -14.51 -20.25
C VAL A 173 2.55 -13.84 -18.94
N GLY A 174 1.26 -14.01 -18.60
CA GLY A 174 0.65 -13.48 -17.38
C GLY A 174 -0.82 -13.10 -17.57
N THR A 175 -1.52 -12.84 -16.46
CA THR A 175 -2.86 -12.27 -16.47
C THR A 175 -2.71 -10.75 -16.49
N PRO A 176 -2.97 -10.06 -17.61
CA PRO A 176 -2.68 -8.62 -17.76
C PRO A 176 -3.52 -7.74 -16.84
N HIS A 177 -4.63 -8.27 -16.31
CA HIS A 177 -5.63 -7.54 -15.51
C HIS A 177 -5.13 -6.90 -14.22
N TYR A 178 -3.97 -7.31 -13.69
CA TYR A 178 -3.38 -6.75 -12.46
C TYR A 178 -2.05 -6.04 -12.70
N MET A 179 -1.65 -5.89 -13.95
CA MET A 179 -0.35 -5.32 -14.31
C MET A 179 -0.34 -3.80 -14.06
N SER A 180 0.75 -3.30 -13.47
CA SER A 180 0.94 -1.86 -13.31
C SER A 180 1.28 -1.16 -14.64
N PRO A 181 1.00 0.15 -14.78
CA PRO A 181 1.32 0.92 -15.99
C PRO A 181 2.78 0.78 -16.42
N GLU A 182 3.72 0.87 -15.47
CA GLU A 182 5.15 0.73 -15.68
C GLU A 182 5.54 -0.68 -16.15
N GLN A 183 4.84 -1.74 -15.70
CA GLN A 183 5.05 -3.09 -16.21
C GLN A 183 4.59 -3.21 -17.67
N GLY A 184 3.48 -2.56 -18.04
CA GLY A 184 2.99 -2.52 -19.41
C GLY A 184 3.89 -1.72 -20.35
N GLY A 185 4.45 -0.61 -19.86
CA GLY A 185 5.40 0.24 -20.58
C GLY A 185 6.82 -0.30 -20.63
N GLY A 186 7.15 -1.23 -19.73
CA GLY A 186 8.51 -1.76 -19.58
C GLY A 186 9.46 -0.83 -18.82
N ASP A 187 8.91 0.05 -17.99
CA ASP A 187 9.67 0.95 -17.12
C ASP A 187 10.21 0.21 -15.88
N PRO A 188 11.20 0.78 -15.17
CA PRO A 188 11.71 0.19 -13.93
C PRO A 188 10.62 0.01 -12.88
N LEU A 189 10.53 -1.20 -12.33
CA LEU A 189 9.53 -1.53 -11.30
C LEU A 189 10.01 -1.12 -9.92
N THR A 190 9.06 -0.64 -9.11
CA THR A 190 9.29 -0.15 -7.74
C THR A 190 8.26 -0.77 -6.79
N ARG A 191 8.36 -0.47 -5.48
CA ARG A 191 7.32 -0.90 -4.50
C ARG A 191 5.93 -0.39 -4.88
N GLN A 192 5.85 0.76 -5.56
CA GLN A 192 4.62 1.36 -6.05
C GLN A 192 3.94 0.52 -7.14
N SER A 193 4.68 -0.35 -7.84
CA SER A 193 4.11 -1.30 -8.80
C SER A 193 3.24 -2.34 -8.09
N ASP A 194 3.70 -2.87 -6.95
CA ASP A 194 2.90 -3.81 -6.14
C ASP A 194 1.68 -3.13 -5.51
N ILE A 195 1.82 -1.86 -5.09
CA ILE A 195 0.71 -1.05 -4.55
C ILE A 195 -0.39 -0.87 -5.60
N TYR A 196 -0.02 -0.64 -6.87
CA TYR A 196 -0.98 -0.55 -7.95
C TYR A 196 -1.75 -1.86 -8.12
N SER A 197 -1.03 -2.98 -8.20
CA SER A 197 -1.65 -4.31 -8.33
C SER A 197 -2.52 -4.66 -7.13
N LEU A 198 -2.14 -4.26 -5.91
CA LEU A 198 -2.97 -4.38 -4.71
C LEU A 198 -4.22 -3.48 -4.80
N GLY A 199 -4.10 -2.29 -5.40
CA GLY A 199 -5.23 -1.41 -5.71
C GLY A 199 -6.23 -2.02 -6.68
N VAL A 200 -5.75 -2.69 -7.72
CA VAL A 200 -6.59 -3.47 -8.65
C VAL A 200 -7.30 -4.62 -7.91
N LEU A 201 -6.57 -5.34 -7.06
CA LEU A 201 -7.13 -6.44 -6.25
C LEU A 201 -8.21 -5.92 -5.28
N LEU A 202 -7.99 -4.76 -4.65
CA LEU A 202 -8.99 -4.08 -3.82
C LEU A 202 -10.22 -3.65 -4.64
N TYR A 203 -10.01 -3.09 -5.83
CA TYR A 203 -11.09 -2.72 -6.75
C TYR A 203 -11.98 -3.94 -7.06
N GLU A 204 -11.37 -5.06 -7.40
CA GLU A 204 -12.09 -6.29 -7.71
C GLU A 204 -12.82 -6.85 -6.50
N MET A 205 -12.22 -6.85 -5.31
CA MET A 205 -12.90 -7.28 -4.09
C MET A 205 -14.13 -6.41 -3.78
N VAL A 206 -14.05 -5.09 -4.01
CA VAL A 206 -15.15 -4.16 -3.72
C VAL A 206 -16.26 -4.23 -4.77
N THR A 207 -15.92 -4.48 -6.03
CA THR A 207 -16.90 -4.39 -7.13
C THR A 207 -17.32 -5.75 -7.70
N GLY A 208 -16.60 -6.82 -7.35
CA GLY A 208 -16.72 -8.14 -7.97
C GLY A 208 -16.10 -8.24 -9.36
N ARG A 209 -15.50 -7.17 -9.90
CA ARG A 209 -14.97 -7.12 -11.27
C ARG A 209 -13.65 -6.38 -11.34
N VAL A 210 -12.78 -6.80 -12.23
CA VAL A 210 -11.55 -6.07 -12.55
C VAL A 210 -11.87 -4.71 -13.20
N PRO A 211 -11.03 -3.68 -12.99
CA PRO A 211 -11.28 -2.32 -13.49
C PRO A 211 -11.17 -2.21 -15.02
N PHE A 212 -10.33 -3.03 -15.63
CA PHE A 212 -10.10 -3.06 -17.07
C PHE A 212 -10.19 -4.48 -17.61
N ASP A 213 -11.03 -4.67 -18.62
CA ASP A 213 -11.13 -5.91 -19.36
C ASP A 213 -11.29 -5.61 -20.86
N ALA A 214 -10.80 -6.51 -21.72
CA ALA A 214 -10.80 -6.34 -23.18
C ALA A 214 -10.60 -7.68 -23.91
N GLU A 215 -10.97 -7.73 -25.18
CA GLU A 215 -10.88 -8.95 -26.01
C GLU A 215 -9.45 -9.48 -26.17
N THR A 216 -8.46 -8.60 -26.13
CA THR A 216 -7.05 -8.99 -26.26
C THR A 216 -6.28 -8.63 -25.00
N PRO A 217 -5.34 -9.50 -24.56
CA PRO A 217 -4.49 -9.20 -23.42
C PRO A 217 -3.72 -7.88 -23.55
N MET A 218 -3.28 -7.54 -24.77
CA MET A 218 -2.57 -6.28 -25.04
C MET A 218 -3.47 -5.06 -24.87
N ALA A 219 -4.75 -5.16 -25.24
CA ALA A 219 -5.71 -4.09 -25.00
C ALA A 219 -5.94 -3.85 -23.50
N VAL A 220 -5.91 -4.90 -22.66
CA VAL A 220 -5.97 -4.74 -21.19
C VAL A 220 -4.76 -3.97 -20.68
N VAL A 221 -3.55 -4.31 -21.15
CA VAL A 221 -2.32 -3.59 -20.79
C VAL A 221 -2.39 -2.11 -21.19
N ILE A 222 -2.85 -1.81 -22.41
CA ILE A 222 -3.02 -0.43 -22.88
C ILE A 222 -3.97 0.33 -21.95
N LYS A 223 -5.12 -0.25 -21.56
CA LYS A 223 -6.04 0.39 -20.61
C LYS A 223 -5.38 0.69 -19.26
N HIS A 224 -4.57 -0.23 -18.73
CA HIS A 224 -3.80 0.04 -17.52
C HIS A 224 -2.85 1.22 -17.70
N MET A 225 -2.26 1.41 -18.88
CA MET A 225 -1.37 2.54 -19.16
C MET A 225 -2.13 3.87 -19.38
N THR A 226 -3.26 3.86 -20.07
CA THR A 226 -3.88 5.09 -20.60
C THR A 226 -5.19 5.47 -19.93
N ASP A 227 -6.06 4.52 -19.62
CA ASP A 227 -7.46 4.81 -19.29
C ASP A 227 -7.61 5.09 -17.80
N PRO A 228 -8.31 6.15 -17.36
CA PRO A 228 -8.57 6.35 -15.94
C PRO A 228 -9.37 5.16 -15.38
N PRO A 229 -9.08 4.68 -14.16
CA PRO A 229 -9.89 3.63 -13.53
C PRO A 229 -11.35 4.08 -13.45
N PRO A 230 -12.32 3.22 -13.83
CA PRO A 230 -13.73 3.53 -13.59
C PRO A 230 -13.94 3.75 -12.07
N PRO A 231 -14.79 4.69 -11.64
CA PRO A 231 -15.10 4.82 -10.22
C PRO A 231 -15.79 3.55 -9.69
N PRO A 232 -15.28 2.90 -8.62
CA PRO A 232 -15.91 1.74 -7.99
C PRO A 232 -17.39 1.93 -7.66
N SER A 233 -17.80 3.14 -7.24
CA SER A 233 -19.18 3.50 -6.94
C SER A 233 -20.15 3.31 -8.10
N LYS A 234 -19.66 3.30 -9.36
CA LYS A 234 -20.50 3.00 -10.53
C LYS A 234 -20.86 1.52 -10.64
N LEU A 235 -20.05 0.62 -10.11
CA LEU A 235 -20.28 -0.83 -10.12
C LEU A 235 -20.88 -1.32 -8.80
N ASN A 236 -20.44 -0.75 -7.68
CA ASN A 236 -20.96 -1.00 -6.36
C ASN A 236 -21.34 0.33 -5.66
N PRO A 237 -22.62 0.76 -5.73
CA PRO A 237 -23.09 2.01 -5.12
C PRO A 237 -22.89 2.10 -3.60
N ASP A 238 -22.70 0.97 -2.91
CA ASP A 238 -22.44 0.93 -1.47
C ASP A 238 -20.98 1.27 -1.12
N THR A 239 -20.14 1.52 -2.12
CA THR A 239 -18.74 1.94 -1.91
C THR A 239 -18.70 3.35 -1.32
N SER A 240 -18.11 3.49 -0.13
CA SER A 240 -17.94 4.81 0.49
C SER A 240 -16.98 5.70 -0.33
N PRO A 241 -17.19 7.03 -0.35
CA PRO A 241 -16.27 7.95 -1.04
C PRO A 241 -14.82 7.85 -0.55
N ALA A 242 -14.63 7.52 0.73
CA ALA A 242 -13.32 7.29 1.31
C ALA A 242 -12.65 6.05 0.70
N LEU A 243 -13.36 4.91 0.62
CA LEU A 243 -12.82 3.67 0.05
C LEU A 243 -12.54 3.81 -1.46
N GLU A 244 -13.44 4.48 -2.18
CA GLU A 244 -13.22 4.82 -3.59
C GLU A 244 -11.94 5.66 -3.77
N SER A 245 -11.74 6.70 -2.96
CA SER A 245 -10.53 7.53 -3.01
C SER A 245 -9.26 6.71 -2.78
N VAL A 246 -9.32 5.73 -1.87
CA VAL A 246 -8.19 4.84 -1.60
C VAL A 246 -7.83 3.99 -2.82
N ILE A 247 -8.85 3.38 -3.44
CA ILE A 247 -8.69 2.55 -4.64
C ILE A 247 -8.11 3.38 -5.79
N LEU A 248 -8.70 4.55 -6.08
CA LEU A 248 -8.28 5.41 -7.18
C LEU A 248 -6.85 5.94 -6.97
N LYS A 249 -6.47 6.29 -5.74
CA LYS A 249 -5.10 6.70 -5.41
C LYS A 249 -4.09 5.56 -5.61
N ALA A 250 -4.41 4.34 -5.14
CA ALA A 250 -3.53 3.19 -5.35
C ALA A 250 -3.35 2.89 -6.85
N MET A 251 -4.38 3.12 -7.65
CA MET A 251 -4.39 2.91 -9.11
C MET A 251 -4.00 4.16 -9.93
N ALA A 252 -3.40 5.18 -9.31
CA ALA A 252 -2.90 6.34 -10.05
C ALA A 252 -1.87 5.90 -11.11
N LYS A 253 -1.87 6.55 -12.27
CA LYS A 253 -1.00 6.13 -13.39
C LYS A 253 0.47 6.33 -13.09
N ARG A 254 0.81 7.48 -12.52
CA ARG A 254 2.17 7.81 -12.09
C ARG A 254 2.47 7.17 -10.73
N PRO A 255 3.57 6.43 -10.57
CA PRO A 255 3.94 5.81 -9.30
C PRO A 255 4.00 6.78 -8.12
N GLU A 256 4.49 8.00 -8.35
CA GLU A 256 4.61 9.06 -7.34
C GLU A 256 3.28 9.61 -6.83
N ASP A 257 2.19 9.44 -7.59
CA ASP A 257 0.84 9.85 -7.18
C ASP A 257 0.14 8.77 -6.31
N ARG A 258 0.78 7.59 -6.15
CA ARG A 258 0.25 6.46 -5.35
C ARG A 258 0.65 6.61 -3.88
N TYR A 259 0.33 5.58 -3.10
CA TYR A 259 0.84 5.48 -1.73
C TYR A 259 2.34 5.25 -1.74
N GLU A 260 3.03 5.86 -0.78
CA GLU A 260 4.47 5.67 -0.63
C GLU A 260 4.83 4.22 -0.29
N SER A 261 4.03 3.57 0.56
CA SER A 261 4.23 2.19 1.00
C SER A 261 2.92 1.40 1.06
N ALA A 262 3.02 0.06 1.10
CA ALA A 262 1.87 -0.81 1.28
C ALA A 262 1.21 -0.57 2.65
N ALA A 263 2.00 -0.33 3.71
CA ALA A 263 1.46 0.05 5.02
C ALA A 263 0.64 1.35 4.97
N ALA A 264 1.08 2.36 4.20
CA ALA A 264 0.32 3.60 4.03
C ALA A 264 -1.03 3.37 3.34
N MET A 265 -1.08 2.50 2.32
CA MET A 265 -2.33 2.09 1.68
C MET A 265 -3.24 1.33 2.67
N VAL A 266 -2.70 0.39 3.44
CA VAL A 266 -3.46 -0.37 4.45
C VAL A 266 -4.09 0.56 5.49
N ARG A 267 -3.33 1.54 5.99
CA ARG A 267 -3.86 2.54 6.93
C ARG A 267 -5.04 3.29 6.32
N ALA A 268 -4.92 3.71 5.06
CA ALA A 268 -6.00 4.40 4.36
C ALA A 268 -7.25 3.50 4.18
N VAL A 269 -7.07 2.21 3.88
CA VAL A 269 -8.19 1.24 3.83
C VAL A 269 -8.84 1.05 5.20
N ARG A 270 -8.06 0.94 6.29
CA ARG A 270 -8.60 0.79 7.65
C ARG A 270 -9.41 2.02 8.09
N LEU A 271 -8.99 3.22 7.67
CA LEU A 271 -9.74 4.46 7.92
C LEU A 271 -11.03 4.53 7.07
N ALA A 272 -10.97 4.07 5.82
CA ALA A 272 -12.11 4.03 4.92
C ALA A 272 -13.16 2.95 5.26
N ILE A 273 -12.74 1.93 6.03
CA ILE A 273 -13.56 0.81 6.48
C ILE A 273 -13.39 0.65 8.01
N PRO A 274 -14.00 1.53 8.83
CA PRO A 274 -13.79 1.53 10.27
C PRO A 274 -14.40 0.29 10.94
N GLU A 275 -13.73 -0.22 11.98
CA GLU A 275 -14.16 -1.44 12.70
C GLU A 275 -15.54 -1.31 13.34
N SER A 276 -15.90 -0.09 13.75
CA SER A 276 -17.21 0.26 14.33
C SER A 276 -18.38 0.00 13.41
N GLU A 277 -18.18 -0.09 12.09
CA GLU A 277 -19.24 -0.49 11.15
C GLU A 277 -19.65 -1.96 11.30
N PHE A 278 -18.76 -2.80 11.85
CA PHE A 278 -18.99 -4.23 12.06
C PHE A 278 -19.40 -4.55 13.50
N ILE A 279 -19.11 -3.65 14.45
CA ILE A 279 -19.62 -3.69 15.82
C ILE A 279 -21.00 -3.02 15.84
N ARG A 280 -21.94 -3.54 15.06
CA ARG A 280 -23.37 -3.35 15.32
C ARG A 280 -23.92 -4.68 15.80
N GLU A 281 -24.19 -4.76 17.10
CA GLU A 281 -25.15 -5.72 17.63
C GLU A 281 -26.47 -5.59 16.85
N PRO A 282 -27.23 -6.69 16.67
CA PRO A 282 -28.41 -6.72 15.81
C PRO A 282 -29.43 -5.71 16.32
N SER A 283 -29.50 -4.55 15.66
CA SER A 283 -30.52 -3.55 15.93
C SER A 283 -31.86 -4.06 15.40
N GLN A 284 -32.66 -4.58 16.33
CA GLN A 284 -34.12 -4.60 16.34
C GLN A 284 -34.80 -4.78 14.98
N VAL A 285 -35.00 -6.04 14.59
CA VAL A 285 -36.25 -6.38 13.89
C VAL A 285 -37.37 -6.05 14.86
N GLY A 286 -38.21 -5.08 14.48
CA GLY A 286 -39.34 -4.63 15.28
C GLY A 286 -40.13 -5.82 15.82
N THR A 287 -40.50 -5.73 17.10
CA THR A 287 -41.45 -6.62 17.74
C THR A 287 -42.73 -6.67 16.90
N VAL A 288 -42.88 -7.72 16.10
CA VAL A 288 -44.19 -8.13 15.60
C VAL A 288 -44.96 -8.63 16.83
N PRO A 289 -46.17 -8.12 17.12
CA PRO A 289 -46.96 -8.59 18.25
C PRO A 289 -47.14 -10.11 18.17
N THR A 290 -46.79 -10.80 19.25
CA THR A 290 -46.76 -12.27 19.40
C THR A 290 -48.14 -12.96 19.20
N GLU A 291 -49.20 -12.20 18.89
CA GLU A 291 -50.55 -12.73 18.67
C GLU A 291 -50.77 -13.26 17.24
N ASP A 292 -50.04 -12.77 16.23
CA ASP A 292 -50.24 -13.21 14.83
C ASP A 292 -49.50 -14.51 14.48
N LEU A 293 -48.35 -14.81 15.11
CA LEU A 293 -47.65 -16.09 14.92
C LEU A 293 -48.42 -17.28 15.52
N ALA A 294 -49.06 -17.09 16.68
CA ALA A 294 -49.85 -18.14 17.32
C ALA A 294 -51.11 -18.51 16.51
N ARG A 295 -51.70 -17.53 15.81
CA ARG A 295 -52.85 -17.74 14.92
C ARG A 295 -52.46 -18.41 13.60
N ALA A 296 -51.26 -18.13 13.07
CA ALA A 296 -50.74 -18.77 11.86
C ALA A 296 -50.33 -20.24 12.10
N GLU A 297 -49.75 -20.56 13.27
CA GLU A 297 -49.39 -21.94 13.63
C GLU A 297 -50.62 -22.82 13.94
N ALA A 298 -51.69 -22.24 14.48
CA ALA A 298 -52.95 -22.96 14.70
C ALA A 298 -53.65 -23.33 13.37
N ALA A 299 -53.66 -22.42 12.38
CA ALA A 299 -54.25 -22.68 11.06
C ALA A 299 -53.44 -23.70 10.23
N ALA A 300 -52.12 -23.75 10.40
CA ALA A 300 -51.25 -24.72 9.73
C ALA A 300 -51.38 -26.14 10.29
N ARG A 301 -51.71 -26.29 11.59
CA ARG A 301 -51.94 -27.60 12.23
C ARG A 301 -53.29 -28.22 11.88
N GLU A 302 -54.31 -27.39 11.62
CA GLU A 302 -55.65 -27.87 11.22
C GLU A 302 -55.68 -28.39 9.76
N SER A 303 -54.77 -27.90 8.90
CA SER A 303 -54.68 -28.32 7.49
C SER A 303 -53.89 -29.62 7.25
N ALA A 304 -53.26 -30.19 8.28
CA ALA A 304 -52.38 -31.36 8.15
C ALA A 304 -53.05 -32.72 8.45
N THR A 305 -54.36 -32.75 8.72
CA THR A 305 -55.05 -33.97 9.20
C THR A 305 -56.16 -34.48 8.29
N ASP A 306 -56.14 -34.19 6.98
CA ASP A 306 -57.09 -34.82 6.07
C ASP A 306 -56.53 -35.07 4.66
N ARG A 307 -56.45 -36.37 4.32
CA ARG A 307 -56.54 -37.01 2.99
C ARG A 307 -55.33 -37.82 2.45
N PRO A 308 -55.61 -38.90 1.70
CA PRO A 308 -54.96 -40.20 1.92
C PRO A 308 -53.95 -40.59 0.83
N SER A 309 -53.15 -41.61 1.19
CA SER A 309 -52.20 -42.33 0.34
C SER A 309 -52.86 -43.04 -0.84
N GLN A 310 -52.30 -42.86 -2.04
CA GLN A 310 -52.40 -43.86 -3.12
C GLN A 310 -51.02 -44.14 -3.73
N SER A 311 -50.77 -45.43 -3.86
CA SER A 311 -49.62 -46.12 -4.42
C SER A 311 -49.57 -46.02 -5.94
N THR A 312 -48.40 -46.23 -6.56
CA THR A 312 -48.09 -47.40 -7.42
C THR A 312 -46.84 -47.23 -8.31
N THR A 313 -45.94 -48.22 -8.18
CA THR A 313 -45.10 -48.91 -9.17
C THR A 313 -44.09 -48.18 -10.09
N ALA A 314 -42.86 -48.67 -9.99
CA ALA A 314 -41.75 -48.48 -10.91
C ALA A 314 -42.00 -49.06 -12.31
N ARG A 315 -41.47 -48.38 -13.34
CA ARG A 315 -41.18 -48.98 -14.66
C ARG A 315 -39.95 -48.33 -15.31
N ARG A 316 -39.01 -49.18 -15.72
CA ARG A 316 -37.81 -48.87 -16.52
C ARG A 316 -38.18 -48.42 -17.93
N VAL A 317 -37.44 -47.45 -18.50
CA VAL A 317 -37.33 -47.20 -19.95
C VAL A 317 -35.91 -46.74 -20.31
N ALA A 318 -35.50 -47.09 -21.53
CA ALA A 318 -34.13 -47.24 -22.03
C ALA A 318 -33.62 -45.99 -22.83
N PRO A 319 -32.35 -45.97 -23.29
CA PRO A 319 -31.56 -44.77 -23.61
C PRO A 319 -31.66 -44.34 -25.08
N TRP A 320 -32.40 -43.28 -25.38
CA TRP A 320 -32.42 -42.63 -26.71
C TRP A 320 -32.59 -41.12 -26.58
N LEU A 321 -31.60 -40.42 -26.01
CA LEU A 321 -31.46 -38.94 -26.10
C LEU A 321 -29.97 -38.52 -26.17
N LEU A 322 -29.18 -39.27 -26.95
CA LEU A 322 -27.79 -38.93 -27.33
C LEU A 322 -27.69 -38.52 -28.81
N GLY A 323 -28.74 -37.93 -29.39
CA GLY A 323 -28.87 -37.75 -30.84
C GLY A 323 -28.94 -36.31 -31.38
N ALA A 324 -29.00 -35.26 -30.55
CA ALA A 324 -29.27 -33.89 -31.05
C ALA A 324 -28.17 -32.85 -30.78
N GLY A 325 -27.16 -33.15 -29.95
CA GLY A 325 -26.06 -32.22 -29.65
C GLY A 325 -24.87 -32.30 -30.62
N ALA A 326 -24.73 -33.40 -31.37
CA ALA A 326 -23.53 -33.68 -32.17
C ALA A 326 -23.55 -33.05 -33.59
N LEU A 327 -24.68 -32.49 -34.05
CA LEU A 327 -24.80 -31.92 -35.39
C LEU A 327 -24.54 -30.40 -35.48
N VAL A 328 -24.47 -29.70 -34.34
CA VAL A 328 -24.14 -28.25 -34.30
C VAL A 328 -22.62 -28.03 -34.20
N VAL A 329 -21.87 -28.97 -33.62
CA VAL A 329 -20.41 -28.89 -33.45
C VAL A 329 -19.64 -29.33 -34.71
N LEU A 330 -20.24 -30.19 -35.55
CA LEU A 330 -19.64 -30.59 -36.84
C LEU A 330 -19.88 -29.55 -37.96
N GLY A 331 -20.91 -28.71 -37.85
CA GLY A 331 -21.20 -27.64 -38.81
C GLY A 331 -20.25 -26.43 -38.71
N THR A 332 -19.71 -26.14 -37.53
CA THR A 332 -18.78 -25.01 -37.31
C THR A 332 -17.34 -25.35 -37.69
N CYS A 333 -16.94 -26.63 -37.63
CA CYS A 333 -15.60 -27.06 -38.06
C CYS A 333 -15.42 -27.08 -39.59
N ALA A 334 -16.50 -27.25 -40.36
CA ALA A 334 -16.42 -27.31 -41.84
C ALA A 334 -16.26 -25.92 -42.50
N VAL A 335 -16.72 -24.85 -41.85
CA VAL A 335 -16.60 -23.47 -42.37
C VAL A 335 -15.22 -22.87 -42.07
N GLY A 336 -14.58 -23.24 -40.95
CA GLY A 336 -13.23 -22.77 -40.59
C GLY A 336 -12.12 -23.35 -41.48
N ILE A 337 -12.28 -24.57 -41.98
CA ILE A 337 -11.29 -25.24 -42.85
C ILE A 337 -11.29 -24.65 -44.28
N PHE A 338 -12.43 -24.13 -44.76
CA PHE A 338 -12.53 -23.51 -46.09
C PHE A 338 -11.95 -22.08 -46.17
N VAL A 339 -11.91 -21.33 -45.05
CA VAL A 339 -11.36 -19.97 -45.02
C VAL A 339 -9.82 -19.99 -44.92
N ILE A 340 -9.24 -20.99 -44.27
CA ILE A 340 -7.79 -21.15 -44.13
C ILE A 340 -7.15 -21.75 -45.40
N ALA A 341 -7.86 -22.61 -46.14
CA ALA A 341 -7.40 -23.12 -47.43
C ALA A 341 -7.49 -22.09 -48.59
N GLY A 342 -8.32 -21.05 -48.46
CA GLY A 342 -8.48 -19.99 -49.45
C GLY A 342 -7.42 -18.87 -49.39
N LEU A 343 -6.72 -18.70 -48.26
CA LEU A 343 -5.63 -17.72 -48.12
C LEU A 343 -4.23 -18.32 -48.40
N ALA A 344 -4.07 -19.64 -48.33
CA ALA A 344 -2.81 -20.31 -48.69
C ALA A 344 -2.63 -20.50 -50.21
N SER A 345 -3.63 -20.17 -51.03
CA SER A 345 -3.60 -20.32 -52.50
C SER A 345 -3.41 -18.99 -53.27
N ARG A 346 -3.12 -17.87 -52.58
CA ARG A 346 -2.81 -16.56 -53.20
C ARG A 346 -1.38 -16.05 -53.00
N ALA A 347 -0.50 -16.86 -52.40
CA ALA A 347 0.93 -16.54 -52.26
C ALA A 347 1.79 -17.56 -53.02
N SER A 348 1.58 -17.68 -54.33
CA SER A 348 2.50 -18.33 -55.26
C SER A 348 2.17 -17.91 -56.69
N SER A 349 2.59 -16.70 -57.06
CA SER A 349 2.82 -16.30 -58.46
C SER A 349 3.54 -14.96 -58.48
N ALA A 350 4.87 -15.01 -58.61
CA ALA A 350 5.70 -14.12 -59.42
C ALA A 350 7.17 -14.31 -59.03
N ALA A 351 7.79 -15.33 -59.61
CA ALA A 351 9.24 -15.41 -59.72
C ALA A 351 9.67 -14.79 -61.06
N ALA A 352 10.82 -14.11 -61.01
CA ALA A 352 11.73 -13.77 -62.10
C ALA A 352 11.32 -12.70 -63.14
N THR A 353 12.03 -11.56 -63.11
CA THR A 353 12.71 -11.03 -64.30
C THR A 353 14.01 -10.36 -63.86
N GLU A 354 15.09 -10.84 -64.45
CA GLU A 354 16.49 -10.45 -64.36
C GLU A 354 16.77 -9.32 -65.38
N GLN A 355 17.53 -8.26 -65.02
CA GLN A 355 18.47 -7.60 -65.95
C GLN A 355 19.34 -6.49 -65.31
N ALA A 356 20.65 -6.81 -65.25
CA ALA A 356 21.84 -6.03 -65.67
C ALA A 356 22.17 -4.62 -65.12
N LEU A 357 23.37 -4.53 -64.50
CA LEU A 357 24.24 -3.34 -64.37
C LEU A 357 24.82 -2.86 -65.71
N PRO A 358 25.27 -1.59 -65.82
CA PRO A 358 26.71 -1.23 -65.76
C PRO A 358 26.93 0.10 -64.99
N THR A 359 28.09 0.67 -64.65
CA THR A 359 29.53 0.36 -64.60
C THR A 359 30.17 1.56 -63.84
N ALA A 360 31.29 1.31 -63.16
CA ALA A 360 32.17 2.20 -62.36
C ALA A 360 32.82 3.39 -63.16
N PRO A 361 33.86 4.16 -62.70
CA PRO A 361 34.68 4.10 -61.47
C PRO A 361 35.19 5.45 -60.86
N ALA A 362 35.88 5.36 -59.69
CA ALA A 362 37.21 5.95 -59.36
C ALA A 362 37.29 6.27 -57.84
N LEU A 363 37.99 5.48 -57.02
CA LEU A 363 39.43 5.57 -56.67
C LEU A 363 39.83 6.91 -56.05
N ILE A 364 40.20 6.91 -54.76
CA ILE A 364 41.53 7.30 -54.24
C ILE A 364 41.74 6.62 -52.88
N THR A 365 42.99 6.21 -52.68
CA THR A 365 43.57 5.43 -51.59
C THR A 365 44.36 6.34 -50.62
N THR A 366 44.79 5.77 -49.47
CA THR A 366 45.83 6.23 -48.51
C THR A 366 45.50 7.45 -47.63
N ALA A 367 45.86 7.59 -46.35
CA ALA A 367 46.54 6.81 -45.29
C ALA A 367 46.32 7.59 -43.94
N PRO A 368 46.75 7.12 -42.75
CA PRO A 368 46.20 7.55 -41.45
C PRO A 368 46.97 8.72 -40.81
N LEU A 369 46.31 9.48 -39.92
CA LEU A 369 46.96 10.45 -39.05
C LEU A 369 46.44 10.40 -37.61
N ALA A 370 47.36 10.78 -36.74
CA ALA A 370 47.50 10.42 -35.34
C ALA A 370 46.75 11.31 -34.34
N ILE A 371 46.70 10.76 -33.13
CA ILE A 371 46.11 11.23 -31.87
C ILE A 371 46.71 12.57 -31.38
N ALA A 372 45.86 13.42 -30.81
CA ALA A 372 46.25 14.42 -29.80
C ALA A 372 45.13 14.59 -28.73
N PRO A 373 45.49 14.84 -27.45
CA PRO A 373 44.60 14.69 -26.28
C PRO A 373 43.83 15.97 -25.90
N PRO A 374 42.80 15.89 -25.03
CA PRO A 374 42.09 17.05 -24.52
C PRO A 374 42.89 17.80 -23.44
N PRO A 375 42.73 19.13 -23.30
CA PRO A 375 43.49 19.90 -22.31
C PRO A 375 42.87 19.81 -20.91
N ALA A 376 43.77 19.79 -19.92
CA ALA A 376 43.50 19.89 -18.49
C ALA A 376 43.83 21.31 -17.99
N THR A 377 43.04 21.82 -17.04
CA THR A 377 43.43 22.91 -16.12
C THR A 377 42.46 22.85 -14.93
N ALA A 378 42.88 22.32 -13.78
CA ALA A 378 43.64 22.94 -12.70
C ALA A 378 42.77 23.79 -11.74
N SER A 379 42.71 23.33 -10.49
CA SER A 379 42.09 23.98 -9.32
C SER A 379 42.73 25.34 -8.97
N PRO A 380 42.05 26.14 -8.12
CA PRO A 380 42.77 26.61 -6.93
C PRO A 380 41.93 26.61 -5.63
N GLN A 381 42.67 26.51 -4.52
CA GLN A 381 42.24 26.64 -3.12
C GLN A 381 42.08 28.12 -2.68
N LEU A 382 41.19 28.30 -1.69
CA LEU A 382 41.11 29.26 -0.57
C LEU A 382 42.08 30.47 -0.51
N SER A 383 41.54 31.70 -0.38
CA SER A 383 41.72 32.58 0.81
C SER A 383 41.00 33.95 0.72
N SER A 384 40.41 34.36 1.85
CA SER A 384 40.22 35.71 2.45
C SER A 384 39.44 36.86 1.75
N SER A 385 38.22 37.12 2.26
CA SER A 385 37.55 38.36 2.78
C SER A 385 37.76 39.77 2.12
N PRO A 386 36.94 40.79 2.44
CA PRO A 386 35.75 41.18 1.68
C PRO A 386 35.76 42.66 1.21
N THR A 387 34.96 43.05 0.22
CA THR A 387 34.58 44.47 0.04
C THR A 387 33.19 44.56 -0.60
N PRO A 388 32.36 45.54 -0.20
CA PRO A 388 30.92 45.45 -0.14
C PRO A 388 30.25 46.10 -1.35
N GLY A 389 29.12 45.57 -1.78
CA GLY A 389 28.31 46.21 -2.81
C GLY A 389 27.52 45.22 -3.63
N GLY A 390 26.73 44.39 -2.96
CA GLY A 390 25.71 43.57 -3.60
C GLY A 390 24.65 43.32 -2.55
N ASP A 391 23.50 43.97 -2.69
CA ASP A 391 22.36 43.76 -1.80
C ASP A 391 22.06 42.26 -1.71
N PRO A 392 22.12 41.64 -0.51
CA PRO A 392 21.76 40.25 -0.37
C PRO A 392 20.25 40.09 -0.60
N PRO A 393 19.79 38.93 -1.07
CA PRO A 393 18.37 38.67 -1.31
C PRO A 393 17.56 38.94 -0.03
N ALA A 394 16.35 39.47 -0.20
CA ALA A 394 15.51 40.03 0.87
C ALA A 394 15.33 39.13 2.12
N GLY A 395 15.46 37.80 1.98
CA GLY A 395 15.44 36.87 3.11
C GLY A 395 16.63 36.98 4.09
N SER A 396 17.81 37.38 3.62
CA SER A 396 19.03 37.48 4.45
C SER A 396 19.05 38.75 5.32
N ARG A 397 18.40 39.84 4.88
CA ARG A 397 18.27 41.08 5.68
C ARG A 397 17.33 40.91 6.88
N ILE A 398 16.26 40.12 6.73
CA ILE A 398 15.30 39.84 7.80
C ILE A 398 15.98 39.00 8.89
N MET A 399 16.68 37.91 8.54
CA MET A 399 17.35 37.07 9.54
C MET A 399 18.51 37.79 10.25
N THR A 400 19.18 38.74 9.59
CA THR A 400 20.25 39.53 10.23
C THR A 400 19.69 40.54 11.23
N ALA A 401 18.57 41.20 10.92
CA ALA A 401 17.89 42.12 11.83
C ALA A 401 17.26 41.40 13.05
N LEU A 402 16.81 40.15 12.87
CA LEU A 402 16.25 39.31 13.96
C LEU A 402 17.29 38.86 14.99
N ARG A 403 18.57 38.82 14.60
CA ARG A 403 19.69 38.45 15.48
C ARG A 403 20.11 39.56 16.44
N GLU A 404 19.70 40.81 16.16
CA GLU A 404 20.05 41.99 16.95
C GLU A 404 18.86 42.59 17.73
N SER A 405 17.64 42.06 17.53
CA SER A 405 16.42 42.54 18.19
C SER A 405 16.35 42.18 19.68
N SER A 406 15.82 43.11 20.49
CA SER A 406 15.49 42.88 21.90
C SER A 406 14.42 41.77 22.01
N PRO A 407 14.40 40.94 23.07
CA PRO A 407 13.37 39.91 23.25
C PRO A 407 11.93 40.42 23.13
N ALA A 408 11.70 41.70 23.44
CA ALA A 408 10.41 42.37 23.31
C ALA A 408 9.94 42.59 21.85
N ASP A 409 10.85 42.57 20.88
CA ASP A 409 10.53 42.80 19.46
C ASP A 409 10.24 41.48 18.72
N LEU A 410 10.53 40.32 19.33
CA LEU A 410 10.46 39.01 18.69
C LEU A 410 9.05 38.54 18.27
N PRO A 411 7.93 38.91 18.95
CA PRO A 411 6.59 38.62 18.42
C PRO A 411 6.22 39.49 17.21
N SER A 412 6.83 40.67 17.08
CA SER A 412 6.59 41.63 15.99
C SER A 412 7.53 41.46 14.79
N ALA A 413 8.53 40.61 14.96
CA ALA A 413 9.43 40.13 13.92
C ALA A 413 8.64 39.64 12.69
N ARG A 414 8.95 40.18 11.50
CA ARG A 414 8.34 39.70 10.25
C ARG A 414 8.97 38.38 9.82
N TRP A 415 8.54 37.28 10.43
CA TRP A 415 8.82 35.94 9.95
C TRP A 415 7.98 35.64 8.70
N PRO A 416 8.55 35.03 7.64
CA PRO A 416 7.76 34.59 6.51
C PRO A 416 6.77 33.50 6.95
N GLN A 417 5.49 33.81 6.81
CA GLN A 417 4.42 32.87 7.14
C GLN A 417 4.50 31.67 6.19
N THR A 418 4.92 30.54 6.73
CA THR A 418 5.14 29.31 5.95
C THR A 418 3.88 28.44 5.93
N ILE A 419 3.20 28.37 7.08
CA ILE A 419 1.90 27.69 7.25
C ILE A 419 1.04 28.56 8.15
N ALA A 420 -0.25 28.68 7.81
CA ALA A 420 -1.27 29.13 8.75
C ALA A 420 -2.55 28.33 8.51
N ASP A 421 -3.24 28.04 9.60
CA ASP A 421 -4.50 27.32 9.60
C ASP A 421 -5.44 27.94 10.63
N ASN A 422 -6.68 28.15 10.24
CA ASN A 422 -7.76 28.52 11.16
C ASN A 422 -8.51 27.29 11.67
N PHE A 423 -8.10 26.10 11.25
CA PHE A 423 -8.66 24.81 11.60
C PHE A 423 -10.12 24.62 11.15
N ASP A 424 -10.60 25.45 10.21
CA ASP A 424 -11.95 25.39 9.62
C ASP A 424 -12.07 24.41 8.44
N SER A 425 -10.95 23.86 7.97
CA SER A 425 -10.89 22.91 6.86
C SER A 425 -9.66 22.02 6.97
N ASN A 426 -9.70 20.80 6.42
CA ASN A 426 -8.54 19.89 6.43
C ASN A 426 -7.56 20.12 5.26
N VAL A 427 -7.46 21.35 4.75
CA VAL A 427 -6.69 21.68 3.54
C VAL A 427 -5.18 21.51 3.77
N ASN A 428 -4.68 21.90 4.95
CA ASN A 428 -3.27 21.73 5.27
C ASN A 428 -2.91 20.28 5.63
N GLN A 429 -3.88 19.38 5.83
CA GLN A 429 -3.63 17.96 6.15
C GLN A 429 -2.78 17.76 7.41
N TRP A 430 -3.11 18.46 8.50
CA TRP A 430 -2.51 18.21 9.82
C TRP A 430 -2.63 16.72 10.16
N ASN A 431 -1.49 16.07 10.43
CA ASN A 431 -1.43 14.62 10.57
C ASN A 431 -1.54 14.23 12.06
N PRO A 432 -2.67 13.69 12.52
CA PRO A 432 -2.83 13.20 13.89
C PRO A 432 -2.20 11.83 14.13
N PHE A 433 -1.68 11.17 13.10
CA PHE A 433 -1.11 9.83 13.15
C PHE A 433 0.36 9.85 12.68
N SER A 434 1.09 10.88 13.11
CA SER A 434 2.55 10.89 12.95
C SER A 434 3.18 9.80 13.81
N GLU A 435 4.45 9.46 13.53
CA GLU A 435 5.23 8.54 14.39
C GLU A 435 5.19 8.94 15.89
N LEU A 436 4.93 10.21 16.20
CA LEU A 436 4.79 10.73 17.56
C LEU A 436 3.51 10.27 18.28
N ALA A 437 2.42 10.03 17.53
CA ALA A 437 1.14 9.60 18.09
C ALA A 437 1.13 8.09 18.38
N ASP A 438 1.92 7.31 17.65
CA ASP A 438 2.05 5.85 17.84
C ASP A 438 2.86 5.49 19.09
N GLU A 439 3.69 6.42 19.60
CA GLU A 439 4.59 6.18 20.75
C GLU A 439 3.98 6.59 22.11
N PHE A 440 3.03 7.53 22.12
CA PHE A 440 2.48 8.10 23.37
C PHE A 440 0.96 8.10 23.47
N GLY A 441 0.30 7.57 22.43
CA GLY A 441 -1.12 7.26 22.42
C GLY A 441 -2.01 8.45 22.09
N SER A 442 -2.98 8.21 21.22
CA SER A 442 -4.25 8.93 21.18
C SER A 442 -5.20 8.19 20.26
N ARG A 443 -6.42 7.94 20.75
CA ARG A 443 -7.54 7.38 19.98
C ARG A 443 -8.59 8.45 19.75
N SER A 444 -9.04 8.56 18.49
CA SER A 444 -10.15 9.39 17.99
C SER A 444 -9.80 10.87 17.78
N PHE A 445 -9.32 11.14 16.55
CA PHE A 445 -9.32 12.47 15.93
C PHE A 445 -10.54 12.56 15.02
N THR A 446 -11.35 13.59 15.22
CA THR A 446 -12.53 13.79 14.39
C THR A 446 -12.61 15.24 13.92
N PHE A 447 -12.62 15.43 12.60
CA PHE A 447 -12.97 16.72 12.01
C PHE A 447 -14.48 16.76 11.77
N ARG A 448 -15.19 17.61 12.51
CA ARG A 448 -16.65 17.83 12.37
C ARG A 448 -16.92 19.32 12.39
N ASN A 449 -17.89 19.80 11.61
CA ASN A 449 -18.35 21.20 11.66
C ASN A 449 -17.24 22.27 11.55
N GLY A 450 -16.17 22.03 10.78
CA GLY A 450 -15.09 23.01 10.64
C GLY A 450 -14.20 23.13 11.90
N LYS A 451 -14.12 22.10 12.75
CA LYS A 451 -13.22 22.12 13.91
C LYS A 451 -12.59 20.75 14.08
N TYR A 452 -11.36 20.74 14.58
CA TYR A 452 -10.72 19.52 15.04
C TYR A 452 -11.16 19.23 16.47
N TYR A 453 -11.61 18.01 16.69
CA TYR A 453 -11.94 17.47 18.00
C TYR A 453 -10.96 16.35 18.31
N TRP A 454 -10.44 16.41 19.54
CA TRP A 454 -9.46 15.47 20.06
C TRP A 454 -10.09 14.75 21.25
N GLU A 455 -10.19 13.44 21.13
CA GLU A 455 -10.50 12.57 22.25
C GLU A 455 -9.18 11.99 22.76
N VAL A 456 -8.83 12.24 24.01
CA VAL A 456 -7.60 11.74 24.61
C VAL A 456 -7.97 10.82 25.75
N MET A 457 -7.58 9.54 25.64
CA MET A 457 -7.91 8.54 26.64
C MET A 457 -6.88 8.60 27.79
N PRO A 458 -7.26 8.34 29.05
CA PRO A 458 -6.38 8.50 30.20
C PRO A 458 -5.12 7.59 30.22
N ALA A 459 -5.01 6.59 29.34
CA ALA A 459 -3.84 5.72 29.25
C ALA A 459 -2.69 6.33 28.42
N ASP A 460 -3.00 7.39 27.67
CA ASP A 460 -2.17 7.96 26.62
C ASP A 460 -1.71 9.35 27.09
N ASN A 461 -0.62 9.39 27.86
CA ASN A 461 -0.20 10.57 28.63
C ASN A 461 0.27 11.76 27.76
N LEU A 462 0.41 11.60 26.44
CA LEU A 462 0.93 12.61 25.53
C LEU A 462 0.36 12.40 24.12
N SER A 463 -0.44 13.36 23.62
CA SER A 463 -0.98 13.34 22.25
C SER A 463 -0.28 14.41 21.42
N VAL A 464 0.25 14.04 20.25
CA VAL A 464 1.07 14.93 19.39
C VAL A 464 0.56 14.96 17.95
N HIS A 465 0.49 16.17 17.38
CA HIS A 465 0.10 16.41 15.99
C HIS A 465 1.21 17.10 15.21
N ASP A 466 1.71 16.45 14.15
CA ASP A 466 2.73 17.05 13.29
C ASP A 466 2.12 18.08 12.33
N THR A 467 2.88 19.15 12.09
CA THR A 467 2.66 20.00 10.92
C THR A 467 2.84 19.20 9.63
N PRO A 468 2.21 19.62 8.51
CA PRO A 468 2.43 19.04 7.19
C PRO A 468 3.92 19.01 6.84
N GLU A 469 4.32 18.14 5.89
CA GLU A 469 5.73 17.98 5.53
C GLU A 469 6.36 19.31 5.12
N MET A 470 7.17 19.87 6.02
CA MET A 470 7.97 21.07 5.79
C MET A 470 9.44 20.69 5.69
N ASN A 471 10.20 21.43 4.88
CA ASN A 471 11.66 21.30 4.88
C ASN A 471 12.17 21.52 6.31
N PRO A 472 13.12 20.70 6.80
CA PRO A 472 13.56 20.77 8.19
C PRO A 472 14.02 22.18 8.58
N ILE A 473 13.44 22.73 9.65
CA ILE A 473 13.63 24.13 10.05
C ILE A 473 14.63 24.20 11.20
N SER A 474 15.54 25.17 11.15
CA SER A 474 16.55 25.44 12.20
C SER A 474 16.15 26.65 13.03
N ASP A 475 15.81 27.77 12.38
CA ASP A 475 15.24 28.97 13.01
C ASP A 475 13.75 29.08 12.68
N PHE A 476 12.89 29.17 13.68
CA PHE A 476 11.44 29.23 13.47
C PHE A 476 10.74 30.11 14.50
N SER A 477 9.54 30.58 14.14
CA SER A 477 8.56 31.10 15.08
C SER A 477 7.24 30.38 14.81
N VAL A 478 6.71 29.72 15.84
CA VAL A 478 5.42 29.03 15.81
C VAL A 478 4.52 29.64 16.86
N SER A 479 3.26 29.87 16.48
CA SER A 479 2.22 30.34 17.39
C SER A 479 0.97 29.49 17.25
N VAL A 480 0.35 29.17 18.38
CA VAL A 480 -0.92 28.43 18.43
C VAL A 480 -1.89 29.11 19.37
N ASP A 481 -3.13 29.29 18.92
CA ASP A 481 -4.23 29.75 19.76
C ASP A 481 -5.00 28.52 20.25
N ALA A 482 -4.93 28.23 21.55
CA ALA A 482 -5.53 27.04 22.15
C ALA A 482 -6.39 27.39 23.37
N GLN A 483 -7.48 26.65 23.54
CA GLN A 483 -8.38 26.76 24.69
C GLN A 483 -8.81 25.36 25.13
N GLN A 484 -8.69 25.07 26.43
CA GLN A 484 -9.34 23.91 27.02
C GLN A 484 -10.85 24.16 27.10
N LEU A 485 -11.65 23.31 26.46
CA LEU A 485 -13.11 23.41 26.46
C LEU A 485 -13.74 22.67 27.65
N ARG A 486 -13.24 21.47 27.96
CA ARG A 486 -13.68 20.57 29.04
C ARG A 486 -12.51 19.64 29.44
N GLY A 487 -12.50 19.11 30.66
CA GLY A 487 -11.50 18.13 31.11
C GLY A 487 -10.92 18.42 32.50
N SER A 488 -9.95 17.61 32.93
CA SER A 488 -9.25 17.78 34.21
C SER A 488 -8.56 19.15 34.29
N GLN A 489 -8.55 19.75 35.49
CA GLN A 489 -7.73 20.94 35.75
C GLN A 489 -6.22 20.63 35.74
N GLU A 490 -5.86 19.34 35.71
CA GLU A 490 -4.49 18.86 35.62
C GLU A 490 -4.09 18.48 34.20
N ALA A 491 -4.92 18.79 33.20
CA ALA A 491 -4.54 18.64 31.80
C ALA A 491 -3.75 19.86 31.34
N ASP A 492 -2.68 19.60 30.59
CA ASP A 492 -1.81 20.63 30.03
C ASP A 492 -1.89 20.60 28.51
N PHE A 493 -1.71 21.75 27.87
CA PHE A 493 -1.68 21.84 26.42
C PHE A 493 -0.67 22.88 25.93
N GLY A 494 -0.17 22.69 24.72
CA GLY A 494 0.79 23.62 24.15
C GLY A 494 1.43 23.17 22.84
N ILE A 495 2.72 23.49 22.70
CA ILE A 495 3.50 23.29 21.48
C ILE A 495 4.55 22.21 21.72
N VAL A 496 4.72 21.33 20.74
CA VAL A 496 5.79 20.33 20.73
C VAL A 496 6.64 20.47 19.48
N PHE A 497 7.92 20.17 19.58
CA PHE A 497 8.82 20.12 18.43
C PHE A 497 9.88 19.04 18.65
N ARG A 498 10.40 18.48 17.54
CA ARG A 498 11.36 17.37 17.58
C ARG A 498 12.51 17.58 16.62
N GLU A 499 13.68 17.01 16.92
CA GLU A 499 14.75 16.90 15.93
C GLU A 499 14.41 15.82 14.88
N THR A 500 14.77 16.02 13.61
CA THR A 500 14.42 15.06 12.54
C THR A 500 15.30 13.81 12.57
N ALA A 501 16.55 13.96 13.01
CA ALA A 501 17.57 12.90 13.00
C ALA A 501 17.77 12.23 14.36
N ALA A 502 17.11 12.72 15.41
CA ALA A 502 17.22 12.22 16.78
C ALA A 502 15.83 12.10 17.38
N ASP A 503 15.67 11.19 18.34
CA ASP A 503 14.41 10.93 19.04
C ASP A 503 14.23 11.88 20.25
N THR A 504 14.54 13.17 20.00
CA THR A 504 14.53 14.21 21.04
C THR A 504 13.34 15.12 20.84
N PHE A 505 12.48 15.21 21.87
CA PHE A 505 11.25 16.00 21.89
C PHE A 505 11.37 17.17 22.86
N TYR A 506 10.66 18.26 22.56
CA TYR A 506 10.55 19.43 23.42
C TYR A 506 9.09 19.83 23.53
N ASN A 507 8.62 20.15 24.73
CA ASN A 507 7.23 20.48 24.97
C ASN A 507 7.09 21.72 25.87
N PHE A 508 6.48 22.76 25.32
CA PHE A 508 6.14 23.99 26.02
C PHE A 508 4.64 24.02 26.28
N ASN A 509 4.24 23.98 27.55
CA ASN A 509 2.85 23.81 27.93
C ASN A 509 2.39 24.83 28.95
N ILE A 510 1.07 25.04 28.99
CA ILE A 510 0.36 25.72 30.07
C ILE A 510 -0.68 24.80 30.70
N ASP A 511 -1.00 25.06 31.96
CA ASP A 511 -2.05 24.37 32.71
C ASP A 511 -3.24 25.30 33.03
N SER A 512 -4.34 24.70 33.51
CA SER A 512 -5.53 25.46 33.91
C SER A 512 -5.34 26.30 35.20
N ARG A 513 -4.25 26.07 35.93
CA ARG A 513 -3.86 26.76 37.17
C ARG A 513 -2.93 27.96 36.90
N GLN A 514 -2.81 28.38 35.65
CA GLN A 514 -1.98 29.52 35.21
C GLN A 514 -0.47 29.30 35.40
N ASN A 515 0.00 28.07 35.28
CA ASN A 515 1.42 27.77 35.22
C ASN A 515 1.85 27.45 33.79
N TYR A 516 3.12 27.70 33.49
CA TYR A 516 3.78 27.21 32.29
C TYR A 516 5.05 26.45 32.66
N TRP A 517 5.51 25.60 31.75
CA TRP A 517 6.74 24.84 31.91
C TRP A 517 7.29 24.37 30.55
N PHE A 518 8.55 23.95 30.54
CA PHE A 518 9.23 23.44 29.35
C PHE A 518 10.08 22.22 29.70
N ARG A 519 9.89 21.11 28.98
CA ARG A 519 10.70 19.90 29.16
C ARG A 519 11.27 19.42 27.82
N MET A 520 12.31 18.60 27.95
CA MET A 520 12.91 17.85 26.86
C MET A 520 12.81 16.36 27.19
N ASN A 521 12.46 15.53 26.20
CA ASN A 521 12.63 14.09 26.26
C ASN A 521 13.72 13.69 25.28
N ASN A 522 14.68 12.87 25.69
CA ASN A 522 15.71 12.35 24.80
C ASN A 522 15.74 10.82 24.88
N GLY A 523 15.16 10.13 23.89
CA GLY A 523 15.13 8.67 23.85
C GLY A 523 14.49 8.02 25.09
N GLY A 524 13.46 8.67 25.67
CA GLY A 524 12.72 8.20 26.84
C GLY A 524 13.08 8.89 28.16
N GLU A 525 14.20 9.62 28.25
CA GLU A 525 14.57 10.35 29.46
C GLU A 525 14.06 11.79 29.46
N TRP A 526 13.27 12.16 30.49
CA TRP A 526 12.72 13.50 30.65
C TRP A 526 13.63 14.41 31.46
N THR A 527 13.91 15.60 30.93
CA THR A 527 14.66 16.69 31.57
C THR A 527 13.77 17.93 31.65
N THR A 528 13.62 18.50 32.85
CA THR A 528 12.94 19.80 33.03
C THR A 528 13.89 20.94 32.74
N LEU A 529 13.49 21.79 31.81
CA LEU A 529 14.26 22.94 31.33
C LEU A 529 13.72 24.26 31.90
N ILE A 530 12.40 24.37 32.04
CA ILE A 530 11.72 25.42 32.82
C ILE A 530 10.80 24.72 33.81
N GLU A 531 11.02 24.97 35.09
CA GLU A 531 10.19 24.46 36.19
C GLU A 531 8.78 25.05 36.13
N LEU A 532 7.83 24.40 36.81
CA LEU A 532 6.44 24.85 36.86
C LEU A 532 6.34 26.28 37.44
N THR A 533 6.06 27.25 36.56
CA THR A 533 6.18 28.68 36.87
C THR A 533 4.84 29.40 36.66
N PRO A 534 4.32 30.14 37.66
CA PRO A 534 3.08 30.88 37.51
C PRO A 534 3.24 32.08 36.57
N SER A 535 2.24 32.35 35.73
CA SER A 535 2.21 33.52 34.84
C SER A 535 0.84 34.17 34.76
N ALA A 536 0.78 35.47 35.08
CA ALA A 536 -0.41 36.28 34.91
C ALA A 536 -0.81 36.50 33.43
N ALA A 537 0.07 36.15 32.50
CA ALA A 537 -0.24 36.19 31.07
C ALA A 537 -1.28 35.13 30.67
N ILE A 538 -1.40 34.03 31.44
CA ILE A 538 -2.32 32.93 31.15
C ILE A 538 -3.75 33.31 31.56
N ARG A 539 -4.68 33.24 30.59
CA ARG A 539 -6.11 33.52 30.78
C ARG A 539 -6.88 32.21 31.00
N PRO A 540 -7.42 31.94 32.19
CA PRO A 540 -8.16 30.72 32.46
C PRO A 540 -9.43 30.64 31.61
N ASN A 541 -9.76 29.45 31.12
CA ASN A 541 -10.97 29.17 30.33
C ASN A 541 -11.15 30.07 29.09
N ALA A 542 -10.07 30.61 28.54
CA ALA A 542 -10.07 31.43 27.33
C ALA A 542 -9.01 30.92 26.34
N PHE A 543 -9.07 31.41 25.10
CA PHE A 543 -7.98 31.21 24.15
C PHE A 543 -6.70 31.86 24.69
N ASN A 544 -5.64 31.08 24.72
CA ASN A 544 -4.28 31.52 24.99
C ASN A 544 -3.44 31.31 23.74
N ARG A 545 -2.73 32.35 23.32
CA ARG A 545 -1.70 32.24 22.30
C ARG A 545 -0.40 31.80 22.95
N LEU A 546 0.10 30.62 22.61
CA LEU A 546 1.46 30.22 22.95
C LEU A 546 2.34 30.47 21.74
N THR A 547 3.50 31.10 21.95
CA THR A 547 4.48 31.33 20.88
C THR A 547 5.85 30.87 21.34
N VAL A 548 6.51 30.06 20.51
CA VAL A 548 7.91 29.67 20.66
C VAL A 548 8.68 30.21 19.48
N THR A 549 9.72 31.00 19.76
CA THR A 549 10.66 31.47 18.73
C THR A 549 12.04 30.87 19.01
N ALA A 550 12.55 30.09 18.06
CA ALA A 550 13.85 29.46 18.10
C ALA A 550 14.80 30.16 17.11
N ILE A 551 15.94 30.64 17.59
CA ILE A 551 16.98 31.28 16.78
C ILE A 551 18.34 30.80 17.29
N ASP A 552 19.09 30.10 16.44
CA ASP A 552 20.48 29.67 16.72
C ASP A 552 20.63 28.95 18.09
N GLY A 553 19.72 28.03 18.39
CA GLY A 553 19.72 27.27 19.64
C GLY A 553 19.18 28.01 20.87
N ARG A 554 18.63 29.22 20.70
CA ARG A 554 17.92 29.95 21.76
C ARG A 554 16.43 29.93 21.54
N PHE A 555 15.70 29.57 22.58
CA PHE A 555 14.25 29.57 22.60
C PHE A 555 13.73 30.74 23.44
N TYR A 556 12.77 31.46 22.88
CA TYR A 556 12.04 32.54 23.54
C TYR A 556 10.56 32.15 23.62
N PHE A 557 9.98 32.29 24.81
CA PHE A 557 8.63 31.86 25.10
C PHE A 557 7.72 33.06 25.36
N PHE A 558 6.55 33.05 24.73
CA PHE A 558 5.54 34.09 24.91
C PHE A 558 4.18 33.46 25.16
N ILE A 559 3.39 34.11 26.01
CA ILE A 559 2.00 33.77 26.28
C ILE A 559 1.17 35.03 26.07
N ASN A 560 0.16 34.97 25.19
CA ASN A 560 -0.68 36.12 24.82
C ASN A 560 0.15 37.35 24.42
N ASP A 561 1.17 37.12 23.59
CA ASP A 561 2.14 38.10 23.10
C ASP A 561 3.02 38.76 24.19
N GLN A 562 2.96 38.27 25.45
CA GLN A 562 3.83 38.70 26.54
C GLN A 562 5.00 37.74 26.69
N TYR A 563 6.22 38.29 26.74
CA TYR A 563 7.43 37.52 27.02
C TYR A 563 7.35 36.90 28.43
N VAL A 564 7.59 35.59 28.52
CA VAL A 564 7.57 34.87 29.80
C VAL A 564 8.93 34.30 30.19
N ASP A 565 9.70 33.75 29.25
CA ASP A 565 11.00 33.15 29.56
C ASP A 565 11.89 32.95 28.31
N GLN A 566 13.16 32.55 28.54
CA GLN A 566 14.10 32.12 27.49
C GLN A 566 15.03 30.99 27.98
N ILE A 567 15.45 30.12 27.06
CA ILE A 567 16.49 29.12 27.33
C ILE A 567 17.46 28.97 26.15
N GLU A 568 18.69 28.56 26.43
CA GLU A 568 19.69 28.20 25.42
C GLU A 568 19.87 26.68 25.43
N GLU A 569 19.49 26.02 24.34
CA GLU A 569 19.58 24.58 24.15
C GLU A 569 19.91 24.27 22.67
N ASN A 570 21.08 23.68 22.45
CA ASN A 570 21.76 23.62 21.15
C ASN A 570 21.60 22.27 20.44
N THR A 571 20.81 21.37 21.00
CA THR A 571 20.50 20.05 20.47
C THR A 571 19.57 20.13 19.27
N LEU A 572 18.59 21.04 19.27
CA LEU A 572 17.66 21.17 18.13
C LEU A 572 18.35 21.82 16.93
N ARG A 573 18.80 21.01 15.97
CA ARG A 573 19.45 21.49 14.74
C ARG A 573 18.48 21.70 13.58
N ARG A 574 17.60 20.72 13.35
CA ARG A 574 16.61 20.69 12.26
C ARG A 574 15.43 19.84 12.66
N GLY A 575 14.24 20.42 12.70
CA GLY A 575 13.11 19.76 13.33
C GLY A 575 11.78 19.83 12.61
N ARG A 576 10.83 19.04 13.15
CA ARG A 576 9.39 19.14 12.89
C ARG A 576 8.72 19.83 14.08
N ILE A 577 7.60 20.49 13.81
CA ILE A 577 6.82 21.22 14.81
C ILE A 577 5.45 20.58 14.87
N GLY A 578 4.82 20.64 16.04
CA GLY A 578 3.51 20.07 16.28
C GLY A 578 2.76 20.69 17.45
N MET A 579 1.55 20.21 17.67
CA MET A 579 0.72 20.55 18.82
C MET A 579 0.65 19.39 19.80
N VAL A 580 0.53 19.70 21.09
CA VAL A 580 0.55 18.70 22.16
C VAL A 580 -0.52 18.92 23.22
N VAL A 581 -1.06 17.81 23.75
CA VAL A 581 -1.88 17.77 24.96
C VAL A 581 -1.33 16.70 25.89
N ASN A 582 -1.10 17.03 27.17
CA ASN A 582 -0.68 16.09 28.22
C ASN A 582 -1.80 15.90 29.24
N LEU A 583 -2.07 14.65 29.63
CA LEU A 583 -3.01 14.31 30.70
C LEU A 583 -2.24 13.70 31.87
N TYR A 584 -2.42 14.24 33.08
CA TYR A 584 -1.63 13.83 34.25
C TYR A 584 -2.29 12.75 35.14
N GLU A 585 -3.58 12.44 34.96
CA GLU A 585 -4.27 11.40 35.74
C GLU A 585 -4.81 10.25 34.86
N PRO A 586 -4.14 9.10 34.85
CA PRO A 586 -4.67 7.87 34.26
C PRO A 586 -5.82 7.31 35.10
N GLY A 587 -7.02 7.22 34.52
CA GLY A 587 -8.05 6.30 35.00
C GLY A 587 -9.28 6.91 35.69
N VAL A 588 -9.50 8.23 35.65
CA VAL A 588 -10.85 8.76 35.86
C VAL A 588 -11.54 8.77 34.50
N PRO A 589 -12.59 7.97 34.28
CA PRO A 589 -13.40 8.09 33.07
C PRO A 589 -13.94 9.52 33.08
N ALA A 590 -13.46 10.36 32.16
CA ALA A 590 -14.18 11.57 31.81
C ALA A 590 -15.49 11.08 31.19
N GLU A 591 -16.53 11.04 32.00
CA GLU A 591 -17.88 10.84 31.53
C GLU A 591 -18.22 12.00 30.57
N TRP A 592 -18.25 11.69 29.27
CA TRP A 592 -18.94 12.36 28.15
C TRP A 592 -18.29 13.57 27.42
N GLU A 593 -18.56 13.56 26.08
CA GLU A 593 -18.75 14.62 25.06
C GLU A 593 -17.78 15.80 24.88
#